data_AF-A0A3G1A4N5-F1
#
_entry.id   AF-A0A3G1A4N5-F1
#
_cell.length_a   1.000
_cell.length_b   1.000
_cell.length_c   1.000
_cell.angle_alpha   90.00
_cell.angle_beta   90.00
_cell.angle_gamma   90.00
#
_symmetry.space_group_name_H-M   'P 1'
#
loop_
_entity.id
_entity.type
_entity.pdbx_description
1 polymer ?
#
loop_
_entity_poly.entity_id
_entity_poly.type
_entity_poly.pdbx_seq_one_letter_code
_entity_poly.pdbx_strand_id
1 'polypeptide(L)'
;MDRSSASGSQLLNMYSLDWDFDLIESIGIDPGILPRLVEPNTIIGDLPVSIANELGIKSGAPIVAGVFDGAAVSIGLGGLNQEIATSHLSTSTMLRVASPYPVIDKSPYMRFQTYYSLKKTWLPGGAVNSGGVVLRWFRDSLGGLEKVLAQDLGISVYEILDREAMLSPPGANGIIFLPYLSGERFPIFGNNSSAVIFGLREWHTKRDILRAFMEGVAYNLNLVNEALRENNLRFKEVRITGGGAQSQLWLQILADVLNTPIKAFTRGDAALFGSALVALETLDPSFELTKFDQYLRFDRIALPSENRLVYEKQYEKFKKVLNSLIPLFNEN
;
A
#
# COMPACT_ATOMS: atom_id res chain seq x y z
N MET A 1 -14.22 20.40 0.17
CA MET A 1 -13.40 19.18 0.34
C MET A 1 -13.61 18.30 -0.88
N ASP A 2 -12.58 17.66 -1.41
CA ASP A 2 -12.74 16.73 -2.51
C ASP A 2 -13.41 15.42 -2.03
N ARG A 3 -14.20 14.78 -2.90
CA ARG A 3 -14.88 13.51 -2.61
C ARG A 3 -13.91 12.37 -2.30
N SER A 4 -12.68 12.43 -2.78
CA SER A 4 -11.67 11.40 -2.56
C SER A 4 -11.27 11.35 -1.08
N SER A 5 -10.89 12.50 -0.52
CA SER A 5 -10.58 12.67 0.91
C SER A 5 -11.81 12.43 1.78
N ALA A 6 -12.99 12.91 1.37
CA ALA A 6 -14.23 12.68 2.09
C ALA A 6 -14.57 11.19 2.25
N SER A 7 -14.20 10.34 1.28
CA SER A 7 -14.44 8.90 1.36
C SER A 7 -13.67 8.19 2.49
N GLY A 8 -12.60 8.81 3.00
CA GLY A 8 -11.87 8.32 4.17
C GLY A 8 -12.49 8.70 5.52
N SER A 9 -13.49 9.58 5.54
CA SER A 9 -14.13 10.07 6.77
C SER A 9 -15.11 9.08 7.42
N GLN A 10 -15.54 8.07 6.67
CA GLN A 10 -16.67 7.17 7.01
C GLN A 10 -18.05 7.86 7.08
N LEU A 11 -18.16 9.13 6.67
CA LEU A 11 -19.42 9.89 6.63
C LEU A 11 -19.96 10.08 5.20
N LEU A 12 -19.21 9.65 4.17
CA LEU A 12 -19.61 9.76 2.77
C LEU A 12 -20.48 8.57 2.38
N ASN A 13 -21.67 8.82 1.83
CA ASN A 13 -22.48 7.78 1.22
C ASN A 13 -21.90 7.40 -0.15
N MET A 14 -21.48 6.14 -0.29
CA MET A 14 -20.78 5.67 -1.50
C MET A 14 -21.66 5.59 -2.75
N TYR A 15 -22.98 5.63 -2.63
CA TYR A 15 -23.89 5.59 -3.77
C TYR A 15 -24.25 7.00 -4.26
N SER A 16 -24.51 7.93 -3.35
CA SER A 16 -24.82 9.32 -3.72
C SER A 16 -23.57 10.16 -3.98
N LEU A 17 -22.40 9.75 -3.47
CA LEU A 17 -21.17 10.56 -3.43
C LEU A 17 -21.39 11.92 -2.76
N ASP A 18 -22.24 11.92 -1.75
CA ASP A 18 -22.49 13.05 -0.87
C ASP A 18 -22.42 12.61 0.60
N TRP A 19 -22.46 13.56 1.51
CA TRP A 19 -22.56 13.28 2.94
C TRP A 19 -23.79 12.43 3.25
N ASP A 20 -23.62 11.42 4.10
CA ASP A 20 -24.72 10.58 4.61
C ASP A 20 -25.41 11.31 5.77
N PHE A 21 -26.36 12.18 5.45
CA PHE A 21 -27.00 13.06 6.44
C PHE A 21 -27.75 12.27 7.52
N ASP A 22 -28.36 11.13 7.18
CA ASP A 22 -29.01 10.25 8.16
C ASP A 22 -27.99 9.73 9.19
N LEU A 23 -26.83 9.24 8.74
CA LEU A 23 -25.74 8.81 9.61
C LEU A 23 -25.21 9.98 10.45
N ILE A 24 -24.92 11.11 9.82
CA ILE A 24 -24.33 12.30 10.45
C ILE A 24 -25.23 12.84 11.57
N GLU A 25 -26.53 12.98 11.31
CA GLU A 25 -27.50 13.42 12.31
C GLU A 25 -27.64 12.39 13.44
N SER A 26 -27.61 11.10 13.13
CA SER A 26 -27.74 10.03 14.14
C SER A 26 -26.62 10.01 15.18
N ILE A 27 -25.43 10.50 14.81
CA ILE A 27 -24.26 10.62 15.71
C ILE A 27 -24.11 12.02 16.31
N GLY A 28 -25.08 12.91 16.08
CA GLY A 28 -25.15 14.24 16.68
C GLY A 28 -24.16 15.27 16.10
N ILE A 29 -23.69 15.06 14.87
CA ILE A 29 -22.86 16.04 14.16
C ILE A 29 -23.77 17.03 13.44
N ASP A 30 -23.56 18.33 13.64
CA ASP A 30 -24.24 19.39 12.88
C ASP A 30 -23.81 19.36 11.40
N PRO A 31 -24.71 19.09 10.43
CA PRO A 31 -24.37 19.09 9.01
C PRO A 31 -23.77 20.42 8.52
N GLY A 32 -24.08 21.54 9.18
CA GLY A 32 -23.59 22.87 8.83
C GLY A 32 -22.08 23.06 8.98
N ILE A 33 -21.38 22.21 9.75
CA ILE A 33 -19.92 22.28 9.90
C ILE A 33 -19.17 21.51 8.81
N LEU A 34 -19.88 20.65 8.06
CA LEU A 34 -19.25 19.83 7.03
C LEU A 34 -18.95 20.65 5.79
N PRO A 35 -17.75 20.49 5.19
CA PRO A 35 -17.39 21.24 4.00
C PRO A 35 -18.24 20.78 2.81
N ARG A 36 -18.55 21.70 1.90
CA ARG A 36 -19.12 21.35 0.59
C ARG A 36 -18.20 20.38 -0.14
N LEU A 37 -18.78 19.30 -0.65
CA LEU A 37 -18.08 18.30 -1.44
C LEU A 37 -17.96 18.72 -2.91
N VAL A 38 -16.82 18.43 -3.52
CA VAL A 38 -16.53 18.67 -4.94
C VAL A 38 -15.83 17.46 -5.56
N GLU A 39 -15.91 17.31 -6.88
CA GLU A 39 -15.09 16.30 -7.57
C GLU A 39 -13.60 16.66 -7.48
N PRO A 40 -12.70 15.66 -7.41
CA PRO A 40 -11.25 15.88 -7.36
C PRO A 40 -10.67 16.79 -8.45
N ASN A 41 -11.24 16.73 -9.65
CA ASN A 41 -10.82 17.53 -10.80
C ASN A 41 -11.57 18.87 -10.91
N THR A 42 -12.00 19.44 -9.77
CA THR A 42 -12.65 20.76 -9.71
C THR A 42 -11.62 21.84 -9.37
N ILE A 43 -11.60 22.93 -10.13
CA ILE A 43 -10.88 24.16 -9.74
C ILE A 43 -11.69 24.83 -8.62
N ILE A 44 -11.10 24.95 -7.44
CA ILE A 44 -11.77 25.49 -6.24
C ILE A 44 -11.47 26.98 -6.01
N GLY A 45 -10.59 27.56 -6.83
CA GLY A 45 -10.23 28.96 -6.81
C GLY A 45 -8.83 29.16 -7.40
N ASP A 46 -8.34 30.39 -7.32
CA ASP A 46 -6.98 30.74 -7.74
C ASP A 46 -6.12 31.03 -6.53
N LEU A 47 -4.82 30.75 -6.66
CA LEU A 47 -3.84 31.06 -5.64
C LEU A 47 -3.72 32.58 -5.47
N PRO A 48 -3.84 33.11 -4.23
CA PRO A 48 -3.67 34.53 -3.97
C PRO A 48 -2.32 35.04 -4.48
N VAL A 49 -2.30 36.24 -5.07
CA VAL A 49 -1.09 36.86 -5.63
C VAL A 49 0.06 36.93 -4.63
N SER A 50 -0.24 37.25 -3.36
CA SER A 50 0.76 37.29 -2.28
C SER A 50 1.44 35.94 -2.08
N ILE A 51 0.67 34.85 -2.06
CA ILE A 51 1.19 33.49 -1.90
C ILE A 51 1.91 33.03 -3.17
N ALA A 52 1.39 33.34 -4.35
CA ALA A 52 2.05 33.02 -5.62
C ALA A 52 3.44 33.66 -5.71
N ASN A 53 3.57 34.92 -5.27
CA ASN A 53 4.85 35.64 -5.21
C ASN A 53 5.81 35.02 -4.20
N GLU A 54 5.33 34.62 -3.02
CA GLU A 54 6.14 33.95 -1.99
C GLU A 54 6.67 32.59 -2.48
N LEU A 55 5.84 31.83 -3.19
CA LEU A 55 6.20 30.54 -3.76
C LEU A 55 7.00 30.64 -5.08
N GLY A 56 7.16 31.84 -5.65
CA GLY A 56 7.85 32.05 -6.91
C GLY A 56 7.15 31.44 -8.13
N ILE A 57 5.81 31.33 -8.10
CA ILE A 57 5.00 30.78 -9.19
C ILE A 57 4.08 31.82 -9.82
N LYS A 58 3.50 31.49 -10.98
CA LYS A 58 2.64 32.41 -11.73
C LYS A 58 1.42 32.83 -10.89
N SER A 59 1.20 34.13 -10.78
CA SER A 59 -0.01 34.70 -10.17
C SER A 59 -1.28 34.23 -10.89
N GLY A 60 -2.33 33.95 -10.14
CA GLY A 60 -3.57 33.37 -10.66
C GLY A 60 -3.43 31.89 -11.06
N ALA A 61 -2.48 31.16 -10.46
CA ALA A 61 -2.39 29.72 -10.63
C ALA A 61 -3.65 29.05 -10.05
N PRO A 62 -4.36 28.22 -10.84
CA PRO A 62 -5.57 27.56 -10.37
C PRO A 62 -5.26 26.51 -9.30
N ILE A 63 -6.11 26.44 -8.29
CA ILE A 63 -6.08 25.43 -7.23
C ILE A 63 -7.09 24.34 -7.59
N VAL A 64 -6.59 23.12 -7.81
CA VAL A 64 -7.43 21.94 -8.06
C VAL A 64 -7.66 21.21 -6.75
N ALA A 65 -8.89 20.75 -6.50
CA ALA A 65 -9.28 20.10 -5.24
C ALA A 65 -8.38 18.90 -4.89
N GLY A 66 -8.02 18.09 -5.90
CA GLY A 66 -7.10 16.98 -5.76
C GLY A 66 -7.76 15.73 -5.17
N VAL A 67 -6.91 14.77 -4.79
CA VAL A 67 -7.32 13.47 -4.23
C VAL A 67 -6.52 13.20 -2.94
N PHE A 68 -6.97 12.24 -2.12
CA PHE A 68 -6.16 11.78 -0.98
C PHE A 68 -4.90 11.04 -1.45
N ASP A 69 -3.94 10.86 -0.54
CA ASP A 69 -2.59 10.34 -0.84
C ASP A 69 -2.59 8.96 -1.54
N GLY A 70 -3.37 7.99 -1.05
CA GLY A 70 -3.45 6.66 -1.64
C GLY A 70 -4.08 6.65 -3.04
N ALA A 71 -5.03 7.54 -3.31
CA ALA A 71 -5.54 7.75 -4.67
C ALA A 71 -4.48 8.42 -5.55
N ALA A 72 -3.76 9.41 -5.03
CA ALA A 72 -2.67 10.05 -5.76
C ALA A 72 -1.58 9.03 -6.15
N VAL A 73 -1.14 8.19 -5.21
CA VAL A 73 -0.20 7.09 -5.50
C VAL A 73 -0.76 6.15 -6.56
N SER A 74 -2.03 5.75 -6.43
CA SER A 74 -2.66 4.84 -7.39
C SER A 74 -2.66 5.44 -8.80
N ILE A 75 -3.03 6.71 -8.93
CA ILE A 75 -3.05 7.45 -10.21
C ILE A 75 -1.62 7.58 -10.77
N GLY A 76 -0.65 7.99 -9.96
CA GLY A 76 0.75 8.15 -10.39
C GLY A 76 1.39 6.86 -10.88
N LEU A 77 0.87 5.71 -10.43
CA LEU A 77 1.27 4.38 -10.90
C LEU A 77 0.40 3.85 -12.05
N GLY A 78 -0.57 4.61 -12.54
CA GLY A 78 -1.48 4.20 -13.61
C GLY A 78 -2.60 3.24 -13.16
N GLY A 79 -2.86 3.18 -11.85
CA GLY A 79 -3.84 2.32 -11.19
C GLY A 79 -5.30 2.78 -11.32
N LEU A 80 -5.65 3.55 -12.35
CA LEU A 80 -7.06 3.73 -12.77
C LEU A 80 -7.53 2.59 -13.68
N ASN A 81 -6.59 1.84 -14.26
CA ASN A 81 -6.86 0.64 -15.03
C ASN A 81 -7.09 -0.55 -14.07
N GLN A 82 -8.19 -1.29 -14.27
CA GLN A 82 -8.58 -2.43 -13.43
C GLN A 82 -7.61 -3.61 -13.53
N GLU A 83 -6.81 -3.70 -14.61
CA GLU A 83 -5.79 -4.74 -14.76
C GLU A 83 -4.52 -4.46 -13.96
N ILE A 84 -4.43 -3.31 -13.29
CA ILE A 84 -3.25 -2.85 -12.55
C ILE A 84 -3.63 -2.66 -11.08
N ALA A 85 -2.99 -3.45 -10.21
CA ALA A 85 -2.95 -3.15 -8.79
C ALA A 85 -1.78 -2.21 -8.47
N THR A 86 -1.93 -1.44 -7.40
CA THR A 86 -0.91 -0.51 -6.94
C THR A 86 -0.55 -0.77 -5.48
N SER A 87 0.73 -0.58 -5.16
CA SER A 87 1.27 -0.78 -3.83
C SER A 87 2.28 0.30 -3.48
N HIS A 88 2.36 0.64 -2.21
CA HIS A 88 3.34 1.58 -1.68
C HIS A 88 4.06 0.94 -0.50
N LEU A 89 5.22 0.33 -0.73
CA LEU A 89 6.01 -0.32 0.30
C LEU A 89 6.97 0.69 0.95
N SER A 90 6.47 1.40 1.95
CA SER A 90 7.22 2.33 2.81
C SER A 90 7.26 1.78 4.25
N THR A 91 7.11 2.59 5.29
CA THR A 91 6.97 2.11 6.68
C THR A 91 5.84 1.07 6.81
N SER A 92 4.69 1.38 6.22
CA SER A 92 3.57 0.47 6.00
C SER A 92 3.53 0.02 4.53
N THR A 93 2.58 -0.84 4.18
CA THR A 93 2.29 -1.16 2.78
C THR A 93 0.78 -1.17 2.50
N MET A 94 0.42 -1.26 1.24
CA MET A 94 -0.96 -1.33 0.77
C MET A 94 -1.05 -2.12 -0.52
N LEU A 95 -2.22 -2.66 -0.82
CA LEU A 95 -2.53 -3.20 -2.14
C LEU A 95 -3.94 -2.74 -2.53
N ARG A 96 -4.05 -1.99 -3.63
CA ARG A 96 -5.31 -1.44 -4.14
C ARG A 96 -5.47 -1.71 -5.62
N VAL A 97 -6.71 -1.88 -6.08
CA VAL A 97 -7.05 -2.07 -7.49
C VAL A 97 -8.24 -1.20 -7.84
N ALA A 98 -8.30 -0.67 -9.06
CA ALA A 98 -9.43 0.13 -9.51
C ALA A 98 -10.71 -0.71 -9.65
N SER A 99 -11.85 -0.09 -9.34
CA SER A 99 -13.19 -0.62 -9.60
C SER A 99 -14.10 0.51 -10.11
N PRO A 100 -14.99 0.25 -11.08
CA PRO A 100 -15.95 1.25 -11.57
C PRO A 100 -17.17 1.44 -10.65
N TYR A 101 -17.24 0.69 -9.56
CA TYR A 101 -18.30 0.77 -8.54
C TYR A 101 -17.72 0.53 -7.15
N PRO A 102 -18.36 1.03 -6.08
CA PRO A 102 -17.90 0.75 -4.72
C PRO A 102 -18.06 -0.74 -4.43
N VAL A 103 -17.03 -1.33 -3.82
CA VAL A 103 -17.00 -2.75 -3.46
C VAL A 103 -16.92 -2.86 -1.95
N ILE A 104 -17.84 -3.60 -1.34
CA ILE A 104 -17.75 -4.00 0.07
C ILE A 104 -17.29 -5.45 0.10
N ASP A 105 -16.38 -5.78 1.01
CA ASP A 105 -15.95 -7.16 1.20
C ASP A 105 -17.17 -8.03 1.60
N LYS A 106 -17.43 -9.09 0.83
CA LYS A 106 -18.49 -10.07 1.12
C LYS A 106 -18.25 -10.85 2.42
N SER A 107 -17.00 -10.91 2.87
CA SER A 107 -16.67 -11.52 4.15
C SER A 107 -17.18 -10.65 5.31
N PRO A 108 -17.74 -11.26 6.37
CA PRO A 108 -18.18 -10.50 7.56
C PRO A 108 -17.02 -9.80 8.27
N TYR A 109 -15.77 -10.14 7.92
CA TYR A 109 -14.57 -9.58 8.54
C TYR A 109 -14.09 -8.26 7.94
N MET A 110 -14.73 -7.73 6.90
CA MET A 110 -14.42 -6.40 6.32
C MET A 110 -12.92 -6.17 6.08
N ARG A 111 -12.28 -7.06 5.32
CA ARG A 111 -10.80 -7.19 5.26
C ARG A 111 -10.10 -6.10 4.45
N PHE A 112 -10.84 -5.28 3.71
CA PHE A 112 -10.30 -4.15 2.96
C PHE A 112 -11.24 -2.94 3.00
N GLN A 113 -10.69 -1.77 2.67
CA GLN A 113 -11.45 -0.52 2.54
C GLN A 113 -11.63 -0.17 1.07
N THR A 114 -12.68 0.58 0.76
CA THR A 114 -12.95 1.05 -0.61
C THR A 114 -13.16 2.55 -0.61
N TYR A 115 -12.15 3.26 -1.09
CA TYR A 115 -12.14 4.72 -1.14
C TYR A 115 -12.40 5.23 -2.55
N TYR A 116 -13.03 6.39 -2.64
CA TYR A 116 -13.28 7.06 -3.91
C TYR A 116 -11.98 7.67 -4.43
N SER A 117 -11.64 7.43 -5.69
CA SER A 117 -10.55 8.13 -6.36
C SER A 117 -11.10 9.39 -7.05
N LEU A 118 -11.35 9.33 -8.35
CA LEU A 118 -12.00 10.36 -9.16
C LEU A 118 -12.80 9.68 -10.28
N LYS A 119 -13.67 10.43 -10.97
CA LYS A 119 -14.38 9.97 -12.19
C LYS A 119 -15.11 8.63 -12.00
N LYS A 120 -15.79 8.45 -10.85
CA LYS A 120 -16.51 7.20 -10.51
C LYS A 120 -15.61 5.96 -10.38
N THR A 121 -14.29 6.14 -10.24
CA THR A 121 -13.36 5.07 -9.92
C THR A 121 -13.19 4.95 -8.41
N TRP A 122 -13.28 3.73 -7.92
CA TRP A 122 -13.07 3.33 -6.53
C TRP A 122 -11.79 2.51 -6.41
N LEU A 123 -11.19 2.52 -5.23
CA LEU A 123 -9.94 1.82 -4.93
C LEU A 123 -10.13 0.85 -3.76
N PRO A 124 -10.83 -0.28 -3.98
CA PRO A 124 -10.83 -1.39 -3.02
C PRO A 124 -9.41 -1.89 -2.75
N GLY A 125 -9.09 -2.08 -1.48
CA GLY A 125 -7.82 -2.62 -1.06
C GLY A 125 -7.49 -2.42 0.41
N GLY A 126 -6.52 -3.18 0.88
CA GLY A 126 -6.10 -3.21 2.28
C GLY A 126 -4.80 -2.44 2.47
N ALA A 127 -4.72 -1.70 3.57
CA ALA A 127 -3.46 -1.23 4.10
C ALA A 127 -2.96 -2.20 5.17
N VAL A 128 -1.65 -2.39 5.21
CA VAL A 128 -0.91 -3.27 6.10
C VAL A 128 0.06 -2.39 6.88
N ASN A 129 -0.08 -2.32 8.22
CA ASN A 129 0.76 -1.51 9.09
C ASN A 129 2.24 -1.91 8.96
N SER A 130 2.48 -3.20 8.80
CA SER A 130 3.82 -3.76 8.79
C SER A 130 4.39 -3.87 7.38
N GLY A 131 4.94 -2.75 6.88
CA GLY A 131 5.78 -2.71 5.68
C GLY A 131 7.26 -2.76 6.05
N GLY A 132 8.03 -1.82 5.52
CA GLY A 132 9.46 -1.65 5.81
C GLY A 132 9.79 -1.34 7.28
N VAL A 133 8.79 -1.08 8.14
CA VAL A 133 8.99 -0.97 9.60
C VAL A 133 9.64 -2.23 10.18
N VAL A 134 9.40 -3.42 9.61
CA VAL A 134 9.99 -4.67 10.10
C VAL A 134 11.51 -4.69 9.93
N LEU A 135 12.01 -4.19 8.79
CA LEU A 135 13.46 -4.04 8.59
C LEU A 135 14.03 -2.88 9.37
N ARG A 136 13.29 -1.79 9.54
CA ARG A 136 13.72 -0.67 10.39
C ARG A 136 13.92 -1.13 11.83
N TRP A 137 12.97 -1.89 12.37
CA TRP A 137 13.06 -2.48 13.70
C TRP A 137 14.23 -3.44 13.80
N PHE A 138 14.43 -4.32 12.81
CA PHE A 138 15.59 -5.21 12.76
C PHE A 138 16.90 -4.41 12.78
N ARG A 139 17.02 -3.42 11.88
CA ARG A 139 18.18 -2.54 11.76
C ARG A 139 18.51 -1.88 13.10
N ASP A 140 17.49 -1.38 13.78
CA ASP A 140 17.68 -0.61 15.01
C ASP A 140 17.91 -1.47 16.25
N SER A 141 17.32 -2.67 16.30
CA SER A 141 17.39 -3.54 17.47
C SER A 141 18.48 -4.62 17.38
N LEU A 142 18.76 -5.13 16.17
CA LEU A 142 19.62 -6.31 15.92
C LEU A 142 20.71 -6.05 14.88
N GLY A 143 20.64 -4.94 14.14
CA GLY A 143 21.46 -4.62 12.98
C GLY A 143 22.75 -3.85 13.26
N GLY A 144 23.33 -3.98 14.46
CA GLY A 144 24.50 -3.19 14.87
C GLY A 144 25.71 -3.35 13.94
N LEU A 145 26.05 -4.59 13.59
CA LEU A 145 27.16 -4.89 12.67
C LEU A 145 26.87 -4.41 11.25
N GLU A 146 25.63 -4.57 10.79
CA GLU A 146 25.20 -4.12 9.46
C GLU A 146 25.28 -2.61 9.32
N LYS A 147 25.02 -1.86 10.40
CA LYS A 147 25.18 -0.40 10.42
C LYS A 147 26.65 0.00 10.23
N VAL A 148 27.57 -0.63 10.96
CA VAL A 148 29.01 -0.36 10.84
C VAL A 148 29.50 -0.71 9.44
N LEU A 149 29.16 -1.91 8.95
CA LEU A 149 29.58 -2.36 7.62
C LEU A 149 29.05 -1.45 6.50
N ALA A 150 27.80 -1.01 6.60
CA ALA A 150 27.22 -0.09 5.63
C ALA A 150 27.93 1.28 5.62
N GLN A 151 28.31 1.78 6.80
CA GLN A 151 29.09 3.01 6.93
C GLN A 151 30.47 2.87 6.28
N ASP A 152 31.18 1.77 6.56
CA ASP A 152 32.51 1.51 6.00
C ASP A 152 32.48 1.37 4.47
N LEU A 153 31.42 0.77 3.94
CA LEU A 153 31.23 0.56 2.50
C LEU A 153 30.59 1.77 1.78
N GLY A 154 30.10 2.78 2.51
CA GLY A 154 29.43 3.94 1.93
C GLY A 154 28.10 3.61 1.24
N ILE A 155 27.39 2.57 1.69
CA ILE A 155 26.10 2.14 1.12
C ILE A 155 24.98 2.18 2.16
N SER A 156 23.73 1.99 1.71
CA SER A 156 22.59 1.91 2.61
C SER A 156 22.63 0.64 3.46
N VAL A 157 22.28 0.73 4.74
CA VAL A 157 22.15 -0.45 5.62
C VAL A 157 21.14 -1.44 5.03
N TYR A 158 20.07 -0.97 4.39
CA TYR A 158 19.08 -1.84 3.76
C TYR A 158 19.65 -2.65 2.59
N GLU A 159 20.69 -2.16 1.92
CA GLU A 159 21.37 -2.93 0.88
C GLU A 159 22.19 -4.08 1.49
N ILE A 160 22.80 -3.87 2.67
CA ILE A 160 23.41 -4.97 3.43
C ILE A 160 22.35 -5.99 3.85
N LEU A 161 21.20 -5.53 4.38
CA LEU A 161 20.11 -6.43 4.79
C LEU A 161 19.58 -7.26 3.62
N ASP A 162 19.41 -6.65 2.44
CA ASP A 162 19.02 -7.36 1.22
C ASP A 162 20.03 -8.44 0.85
N ARG A 163 21.33 -8.11 0.82
CA ARG A 163 22.40 -9.07 0.49
C ARG A 163 22.44 -10.22 1.47
N GLU A 164 22.28 -9.95 2.77
CA GLU A 164 22.24 -10.98 3.81
C GLU A 164 21.00 -11.88 3.68
N ALA A 165 19.82 -11.28 3.44
CA ALA A 165 18.58 -12.04 3.25
C ALA A 165 18.61 -12.92 1.97
N MET A 166 19.30 -12.49 0.92
CA MET A 166 19.47 -13.27 -0.32
C MET A 166 20.19 -14.60 -0.10
N LEU A 167 21.02 -14.70 0.95
CA LEU A 167 21.78 -15.91 1.28
C LEU A 167 20.93 -16.97 2.00
N SER A 168 19.74 -16.62 2.47
CA SER A 168 18.74 -17.59 2.93
C SER A 168 17.87 -18.05 1.75
N PRO A 169 17.49 -19.34 1.67
CA PRO A 169 16.65 -19.82 0.57
C PRO A 169 15.20 -19.28 0.65
N PRO A 170 14.44 -19.32 -0.46
CA PRO A 170 12.99 -19.09 -0.42
C PRO A 170 12.30 -19.93 0.66
N GLY A 171 11.44 -19.30 1.45
CA GLY A 171 10.77 -19.91 2.59
C GLY A 171 11.56 -19.86 3.89
N ALA A 172 12.71 -19.17 3.92
CA ALA A 172 13.51 -18.90 5.11
C ALA A 172 13.81 -20.14 5.99
N ASN A 173 14.14 -21.26 5.34
CA ASN A 173 14.37 -22.56 6.01
C ASN A 173 13.19 -23.03 6.90
N GLY A 174 11.97 -22.56 6.61
CA GLY A 174 10.74 -22.97 7.30
C GLY A 174 10.28 -22.02 8.42
N ILE A 175 11.02 -20.93 8.68
CA ILE A 175 10.61 -19.87 9.62
C ILE A 175 9.35 -19.18 9.08
N ILE A 176 8.38 -18.93 9.97
CA ILE A 176 7.20 -18.11 9.69
C ILE A 176 7.28 -16.86 10.56
N PHE A 177 7.10 -15.70 9.92
CA PHE A 177 7.04 -14.43 10.62
C PHE A 177 5.64 -13.81 10.47
N LEU A 178 4.98 -13.56 11.60
CA LEU A 178 3.80 -12.69 11.65
C LEU A 178 4.29 -11.26 11.90
N PRO A 179 4.06 -10.30 10.99
CA PRO A 179 4.81 -9.05 11.00
C PRO A 179 4.27 -7.96 11.94
N TYR A 180 3.37 -8.27 12.89
CA TYR A 180 2.54 -7.29 13.60
C TYR A 180 3.25 -6.54 14.75
N LEU A 181 4.39 -5.90 14.46
CA LEU A 181 5.19 -5.13 15.44
C LEU A 181 4.44 -3.96 16.07
N SER A 182 3.39 -3.44 15.42
CA SER A 182 2.59 -2.30 15.87
C SER A 182 1.09 -2.63 15.89
N GLY A 183 0.73 -3.91 15.98
CA GLY A 183 -0.61 -4.39 15.65
C GLY A 183 -0.91 -4.29 14.16
N GLU A 184 -2.14 -4.62 13.76
CA GLU A 184 -2.55 -4.61 12.37
C GLU A 184 -3.98 -4.08 12.17
N ARG A 185 -4.25 -3.53 10.98
CA ARG A 185 -5.55 -2.99 10.58
C ARG A 185 -6.59 -4.06 10.28
N PHE A 186 -6.18 -5.31 10.09
CA PHE A 186 -7.08 -6.41 9.80
C PHE A 186 -8.03 -6.64 10.97
N PRO A 187 -9.36 -6.54 10.79
CA PRO A 187 -10.29 -6.55 11.92
C PRO A 187 -10.24 -7.80 12.81
N ILE A 188 -9.81 -8.94 12.26
CA ILE A 188 -9.85 -10.23 12.96
C ILE A 188 -8.79 -10.32 14.07
N PHE A 189 -7.59 -9.77 13.84
CA PHE A 189 -6.48 -9.85 14.80
C PHE A 189 -6.01 -8.47 15.29
N GLY A 190 -6.40 -7.41 14.59
CA GLY A 190 -6.49 -6.06 15.10
C GLY A 190 -5.22 -5.46 15.70
N ASN A 191 -5.41 -4.38 16.45
CA ASN A 191 -4.33 -3.62 17.06
C ASN A 191 -3.63 -4.39 18.19
N ASN A 192 -4.27 -5.41 18.77
CA ASN A 192 -3.71 -6.21 19.87
C ASN A 192 -2.77 -7.31 19.38
N SER A 193 -2.72 -7.58 18.06
CA SER A 193 -1.76 -8.52 17.49
C SER A 193 -0.31 -8.07 17.71
N SER A 194 0.57 -9.05 17.92
CA SER A 194 2.00 -8.83 18.11
C SER A 194 2.82 -9.62 17.09
N ALA A 195 4.05 -9.18 16.85
CA ALA A 195 4.95 -9.92 15.97
C ALA A 195 5.32 -11.29 16.54
N VAL A 196 5.47 -12.30 15.67
CA VAL A 196 5.80 -13.67 16.06
C VAL A 196 6.82 -14.25 15.09
N ILE A 197 7.91 -14.81 15.63
CA ILE A 197 8.83 -15.66 14.88
C ILE A 197 8.57 -17.11 15.29
N PHE A 198 8.04 -17.90 14.37
CA PHE A 198 7.66 -19.29 14.60
C PHE A 198 8.57 -20.26 13.84
N GLY A 199 9.05 -21.29 14.53
CA GLY A 199 9.78 -22.41 13.90
C GLY A 199 11.31 -22.33 13.95
N LEU A 200 11.90 -21.48 14.80
CA LEU A 200 13.34 -21.42 15.01
C LEU A 200 13.94 -22.75 15.48
N ARG A 201 15.18 -22.98 15.07
CA ARG A 201 16.03 -24.16 15.33
C ARG A 201 17.49 -23.71 15.34
N GLU A 202 18.37 -24.50 15.96
CA GLU A 202 19.77 -24.16 16.19
C GLU A 202 20.55 -23.78 14.91
N TRP A 203 20.24 -24.43 13.78
CA TRP A 203 20.93 -24.17 12.50
C TRP A 203 20.46 -22.90 11.77
N HIS A 204 19.41 -22.24 12.25
CA HIS A 204 18.96 -20.99 11.63
C HIS A 204 19.91 -19.84 11.96
N THR A 205 20.06 -18.95 11.01
CA THR A 205 20.92 -17.78 11.10
C THR A 205 20.12 -16.49 11.09
N LYS A 206 20.81 -15.38 11.37
CA LYS A 206 20.24 -14.04 11.27
C LYS A 206 19.70 -13.74 9.85
N ARG A 207 20.28 -14.35 8.83
CA ARG A 207 19.88 -14.23 7.41
C ARG A 207 18.51 -14.86 7.17
N ASP A 208 18.23 -15.99 7.81
CA ASP A 208 16.93 -16.66 7.71
C ASP A 208 15.81 -15.82 8.34
N ILE A 209 16.10 -15.21 9.49
CA ILE A 209 15.15 -14.29 10.16
C ILE A 209 14.90 -13.06 9.28
N LEU A 210 15.95 -12.47 8.70
CA LEU A 210 15.83 -11.35 7.77
C LEU A 210 14.94 -11.69 6.57
N ARG A 211 15.19 -12.83 5.92
CA ARG A 211 14.36 -13.33 4.82
C ARG A 211 12.91 -13.53 5.27
N ALA A 212 12.70 -14.17 6.41
CA ALA A 212 11.36 -14.39 6.97
C ALA A 212 10.61 -13.07 7.22
N PHE A 213 11.30 -11.98 7.58
CA PHE A 213 10.68 -10.67 7.74
C PHE A 213 10.12 -10.15 6.41
N MET A 214 10.88 -10.31 5.33
CA MET A 214 10.44 -9.91 3.99
C MET A 214 9.25 -10.74 3.52
N GLU A 215 9.35 -12.06 3.69
CA GLU A 215 8.32 -13.02 3.34
C GLU A 215 7.03 -12.82 4.15
N GLY A 216 7.14 -12.54 5.45
CA GLY A 216 6.00 -12.27 6.33
C GLY A 216 5.15 -11.08 5.89
N VAL A 217 5.80 -9.99 5.44
CA VAL A 217 5.10 -8.82 4.87
C VAL A 217 4.40 -9.20 3.56
N ALA A 218 5.05 -9.99 2.71
CA ALA A 218 4.45 -10.45 1.45
C ALA A 218 3.25 -11.36 1.70
N TYR A 219 3.31 -12.27 2.69
CA TYR A 219 2.18 -13.10 3.10
C TYR A 219 1.02 -12.25 3.63
N ASN A 220 1.30 -11.22 4.42
CA ASN A 220 0.26 -10.32 4.93
C ASN A 220 -0.42 -9.53 3.80
N LEU A 221 0.34 -9.09 2.79
CA LEU A 221 -0.23 -8.53 1.56
C LEU A 221 -1.04 -9.55 0.76
N ASN A 222 -0.67 -10.83 0.81
CA ASN A 222 -1.42 -11.88 0.12
C ASN A 222 -2.78 -12.15 0.77
N LEU A 223 -2.95 -11.90 2.08
CA LEU A 223 -4.28 -11.90 2.71
C LEU A 223 -5.21 -10.85 2.07
N VAL A 224 -4.67 -9.65 1.78
CA VAL A 224 -5.42 -8.60 1.06
C VAL A 224 -5.75 -9.05 -0.35
N ASN A 225 -4.78 -9.66 -1.06
CA ASN A 225 -4.99 -10.21 -2.40
C ASN A 225 -6.07 -11.30 -2.42
N GLU A 226 -6.07 -12.23 -1.46
CA GLU A 226 -7.14 -13.24 -1.32
C GLU A 226 -8.51 -12.59 -1.12
N ALA A 227 -8.61 -11.58 -0.23
CA ALA A 227 -9.85 -10.86 0.01
C ALA A 227 -10.37 -10.14 -1.25
N LEU A 228 -9.49 -9.45 -1.98
CA LEU A 228 -9.81 -8.83 -3.27
C LEU A 228 -10.29 -9.90 -4.27
N ARG A 229 -9.60 -11.05 -4.31
CA ARG A 229 -9.93 -12.13 -5.24
C ARG A 229 -11.30 -12.76 -4.96
N GLU A 230 -11.67 -12.94 -3.70
CA GLU A 230 -13.00 -13.45 -3.30
C GLU A 230 -14.13 -12.49 -3.68
N ASN A 231 -13.81 -11.20 -3.87
CA ASN A 231 -14.72 -10.16 -4.33
C ASN A 231 -14.65 -9.91 -5.84
N ASN A 232 -14.11 -10.87 -6.61
CA ASN A 232 -13.97 -10.82 -8.07
C ASN A 232 -13.09 -9.67 -8.60
N LEU A 233 -12.24 -9.10 -7.74
CA LEU A 233 -11.24 -8.13 -8.16
C LEU A 233 -9.96 -8.90 -8.53
N ARG A 234 -9.52 -8.74 -9.77
CA ARG A 234 -8.36 -9.41 -10.36
C ARG A 234 -7.54 -8.38 -11.10
N PHE A 235 -6.22 -8.56 -11.10
CA PHE A 235 -5.27 -7.70 -11.80
C PHE A 235 -4.21 -8.57 -12.47
N LYS A 236 -3.53 -8.02 -13.48
CA LYS A 236 -2.48 -8.69 -14.25
C LYS A 236 -1.08 -8.31 -13.78
N GLU A 237 -0.93 -7.17 -13.10
CA GLU A 237 0.34 -6.71 -12.56
C GLU A 237 0.13 -5.88 -11.30
N VAL A 238 1.17 -5.81 -10.46
CA VAL A 238 1.27 -4.86 -9.36
C VAL A 238 2.35 -3.84 -9.69
N ARG A 239 2.01 -2.56 -9.63
CA ARG A 239 2.98 -1.47 -9.71
C ARG A 239 3.27 -0.96 -8.31
N ILE A 240 4.53 -0.84 -7.96
CA ILE A 240 4.95 -0.57 -6.58
C ILE A 240 5.92 0.60 -6.51
N THR A 241 5.79 1.40 -5.45
CA THR A 241 6.72 2.47 -5.09
C THR A 241 7.11 2.39 -3.61
N GLY A 242 7.93 3.33 -3.14
CA GLY A 242 8.42 3.39 -1.76
C GLY A 242 9.78 2.72 -1.56
N GLY A 243 10.31 2.81 -0.33
CA GLY A 243 11.65 2.33 0.00
C GLY A 243 11.87 0.84 -0.29
N GLY A 244 10.87 -0.01 -0.06
CA GLY A 244 10.98 -1.44 -0.36
C GLY A 244 10.98 -1.77 -1.86
N ALA A 245 10.51 -0.85 -2.72
CA ALA A 245 10.63 -1.00 -4.17
C ALA A 245 12.09 -0.88 -4.66
N GLN A 246 13.01 -0.47 -3.78
CA GLN A 246 14.43 -0.48 -4.07
C GLN A 246 15.07 -1.87 -4.01
N SER A 247 14.45 -2.82 -3.30
CA SER A 247 14.97 -4.17 -3.08
C SER A 247 14.53 -5.13 -4.19
N GLN A 248 15.45 -5.55 -5.06
CA GLN A 248 15.14 -6.56 -6.08
C GLN A 248 14.69 -7.89 -5.46
N LEU A 249 15.26 -8.28 -4.31
CA LEU A 249 14.85 -9.48 -3.58
C LEU A 249 13.41 -9.36 -3.12
N TRP A 250 13.02 -8.22 -2.50
CA TRP A 250 11.65 -8.04 -2.01
C TRP A 250 10.63 -8.03 -3.13
N LEU A 251 10.97 -7.39 -4.27
CA LEU A 251 10.14 -7.43 -5.47
C LEU A 251 9.93 -8.87 -5.96
N GLN A 252 10.98 -9.69 -5.95
CA GLN A 252 10.89 -11.10 -6.34
C GLN A 252 10.03 -11.92 -5.37
N ILE A 253 10.20 -11.72 -4.06
CA ILE A 253 9.37 -12.37 -3.03
C ILE A 253 7.89 -12.02 -3.25
N LEU A 254 7.57 -10.73 -3.46
CA LEU A 254 6.21 -10.30 -3.74
C LEU A 254 5.65 -10.91 -5.02
N ALA A 255 6.46 -10.97 -6.09
CA ALA A 255 6.04 -11.56 -7.37
C ALA A 255 5.68 -13.04 -7.22
N ASP A 256 6.50 -13.78 -6.49
CA ASP A 256 6.30 -15.20 -6.26
C ASP A 256 5.11 -15.47 -5.31
N VAL A 257 4.98 -14.69 -4.22
CA VAL A 257 3.90 -14.84 -3.22
C VAL A 257 2.54 -14.46 -3.77
N LEU A 258 2.46 -13.32 -4.48
CA LEU A 258 1.21 -12.86 -5.10
C LEU A 258 0.92 -13.57 -6.44
N ASN A 259 1.88 -14.37 -6.94
CA ASN A 259 1.87 -15.00 -8.26
C ASN A 259 1.50 -14.01 -9.37
N THR A 260 2.06 -12.81 -9.31
CA THR A 260 1.74 -11.69 -10.21
C THR A 260 3.01 -10.88 -10.52
N PRO A 261 3.24 -10.44 -11.77
CA PRO A 261 4.33 -9.52 -12.11
C PRO A 261 4.35 -8.26 -11.22
N ILE A 262 5.52 -7.89 -10.72
CA ILE A 262 5.75 -6.67 -9.94
C ILE A 262 6.62 -5.71 -10.73
N LYS A 263 6.19 -4.46 -10.87
CA LYS A 263 6.91 -3.40 -11.59
C LYS A 263 7.18 -2.22 -10.65
N ALA A 264 8.44 -1.88 -10.43
CA ALA A 264 8.83 -0.82 -9.50
C ALA A 264 8.97 0.53 -10.21
N PHE A 265 8.33 1.56 -9.64
CA PHE A 265 8.51 2.96 -9.98
C PHE A 265 9.24 3.67 -8.84
N THR A 266 10.50 4.04 -9.08
CA THR A 266 11.41 4.60 -8.07
C THR A 266 12.03 5.96 -8.45
N ARG A 267 11.66 6.52 -9.63
CA ARG A 267 12.21 7.78 -10.17
C ARG A 267 11.66 9.06 -9.56
N GLY A 268 10.78 8.97 -8.56
CA GLY A 268 10.16 10.12 -7.93
C GLY A 268 9.04 9.71 -6.97
N ASP A 269 8.31 10.72 -6.50
CA ASP A 269 7.17 10.53 -5.61
C ASP A 269 5.90 10.28 -6.43
N ALA A 270 5.36 9.07 -6.34
CA ALA A 270 4.17 8.69 -7.09
C ALA A 270 2.92 9.47 -6.66
N ALA A 271 2.82 9.89 -5.39
CA ALA A 271 1.69 10.68 -4.92
C ALA A 271 1.75 12.10 -5.52
N LEU A 272 2.90 12.77 -5.42
CA LEU A 272 3.07 14.09 -6.02
C LEU A 272 2.85 14.05 -7.53
N PHE A 273 3.36 13.00 -8.19
CA PHE A 273 3.15 12.82 -9.62
C PHE A 273 1.68 12.60 -9.97
N GLY A 274 0.97 11.74 -9.23
CA GLY A 274 -0.47 11.54 -9.41
C GLY A 274 -1.29 12.82 -9.23
N SER A 275 -0.99 13.60 -8.19
CA SER A 275 -1.63 14.91 -7.96
C SER A 275 -1.38 15.88 -9.12
N ALA A 276 -0.14 15.93 -9.63
CA ALA A 276 0.20 16.74 -10.80
C ALA A 276 -0.56 16.30 -12.05
N LEU A 277 -0.76 15.00 -12.25
CA LEU A 277 -1.53 14.47 -13.39
C LEU A 277 -3.03 14.80 -13.29
N VAL A 278 -3.62 14.79 -12.10
CA VAL A 278 -5.00 15.25 -11.88
C VAL A 278 -5.13 16.74 -12.22
N ALA A 279 -4.17 17.56 -11.77
CA ALA A 279 -4.15 18.97 -12.12
C ALA A 279 -3.97 19.19 -13.63
N LEU A 280 -3.07 18.45 -14.27
CA LEU A 280 -2.84 18.53 -15.71
C LEU A 280 -4.11 18.23 -16.51
N GLU A 281 -4.80 17.12 -16.23
CA GLU A 281 -6.06 16.78 -16.91
C GLU A 281 -7.16 17.84 -16.66
N THR A 282 -7.17 18.45 -15.47
CA THR A 282 -8.15 19.50 -15.13
C THR A 282 -7.92 20.77 -15.97
N LEU A 283 -6.66 21.10 -16.25
CA LEU A 283 -6.28 22.30 -17.00
C LEU A 283 -6.24 22.08 -18.51
N ASP A 284 -5.96 20.85 -18.94
CA ASP A 284 -5.94 20.43 -20.34
C ASP A 284 -6.79 19.15 -20.52
N PRO A 285 -8.09 19.30 -20.81
CA PRO A 285 -8.98 18.17 -21.03
C PRO A 285 -8.61 17.27 -22.23
N SER A 286 -7.65 17.68 -23.09
CA SER A 286 -7.13 16.81 -24.14
C SER A 286 -6.19 15.72 -23.62
N PHE A 287 -5.65 15.91 -22.42
CA PHE A 287 -4.86 14.91 -21.73
C PHE A 287 -5.77 13.89 -21.04
N GLU A 288 -5.80 12.65 -21.55
CA GLU A 288 -6.60 11.57 -20.96
C GLU A 288 -5.83 10.82 -19.87
N LEU A 289 -6.11 11.12 -18.60
CA LEU A 289 -5.43 10.49 -17.45
C LEU A 289 -5.55 8.96 -17.45
N THR A 290 -6.68 8.43 -17.91
CA THR A 290 -6.95 6.99 -17.98
C THR A 290 -6.07 6.24 -18.98
N LYS A 291 -5.35 6.94 -19.86
CA LYS A 291 -4.46 6.36 -20.87
C LYS A 291 -2.98 6.65 -20.59
N PHE A 292 -2.66 7.37 -19.52
CA PHE A 292 -1.28 7.77 -19.25
C PHE A 292 -0.38 6.59 -18.85
N ASP A 293 -0.98 5.51 -18.33
CA ASP A 293 -0.28 4.37 -17.76
C ASP A 293 0.68 3.68 -18.75
N GLN A 294 0.44 3.79 -20.07
CA GLN A 294 1.31 3.30 -21.14
C GLN A 294 2.64 4.06 -21.27
N TYR A 295 2.70 5.30 -20.77
CA TYR A 295 3.89 6.14 -20.82
C TYR A 295 4.80 5.95 -19.60
N LEU A 296 4.32 5.26 -18.56
CA LEU A 296 5.13 4.95 -17.39
C LEU A 296 6.33 4.08 -17.76
N ARG A 297 7.42 4.30 -17.03
CA ARG A 297 8.66 3.54 -17.13
C ARG A 297 8.98 2.99 -15.75
N PHE A 298 9.38 1.74 -15.72
CA PHE A 298 9.67 1.00 -14.49
C PHE A 298 11.16 0.72 -14.41
N ASP A 299 11.72 0.85 -13.21
CA ASP A 299 13.15 0.70 -12.97
C ASP A 299 13.55 -0.75 -12.79
N ARG A 300 12.66 -1.53 -12.18
CA ARG A 300 12.84 -2.95 -11.89
C ARG A 300 11.56 -3.70 -12.16
N ILE A 301 11.71 -4.93 -12.62
CA ILE A 301 10.62 -5.86 -12.87
C ILE A 301 10.98 -7.18 -12.22
N ALA A 302 10.03 -7.77 -11.51
CA ALA A 302 10.12 -9.12 -11.00
C ALA A 302 8.94 -9.93 -11.57
N LEU A 303 9.24 -11.10 -12.10
CA LEU A 303 8.23 -12.02 -12.64
C LEU A 303 8.09 -13.21 -11.69
N PRO A 304 6.89 -13.77 -11.53
CA PRO A 304 6.71 -15.00 -10.77
C PRO A 304 7.61 -16.10 -11.32
N SER A 305 8.28 -16.80 -10.41
CA SER A 305 9.20 -17.90 -10.66
C SER A 305 8.66 -19.22 -10.10
N GLU A 306 9.42 -20.30 -10.26
CA GLU A 306 9.07 -21.61 -9.69
C GLU A 306 9.06 -21.60 -8.15
N ASN A 307 9.73 -20.62 -7.51
CA ASN A 307 9.72 -20.45 -6.06
C ASN A 307 8.32 -20.21 -5.49
N ARG A 308 7.35 -19.79 -6.32
CA ARG A 308 5.94 -19.66 -5.92
C ARG A 308 5.41 -20.93 -5.24
N LEU A 309 5.86 -22.12 -5.67
CA LEU A 309 5.43 -23.40 -5.09
C LEU A 309 5.91 -23.57 -3.64
N VAL A 310 7.05 -22.98 -3.30
CA VAL A 310 7.55 -22.94 -1.91
C VAL A 310 6.72 -21.95 -1.11
N TYR A 311 6.47 -20.76 -1.65
CA TYR A 311 5.70 -19.73 -0.97
C TYR A 311 4.23 -20.11 -0.77
N GLU A 312 3.60 -20.83 -1.69
CA GLU A 312 2.25 -21.37 -1.52
C GLU A 312 2.17 -22.26 -0.27
N LYS A 313 3.12 -23.18 -0.10
CA LYS A 313 3.19 -24.04 1.09
C LYS A 313 3.44 -23.25 2.37
N GLN A 314 4.37 -22.29 2.32
CA GLN A 314 4.71 -21.45 3.47
C GLN A 314 3.56 -20.51 3.85
N TYR A 315 2.81 -20.01 2.88
CA TYR A 315 1.65 -19.15 3.09
C TYR A 315 0.50 -19.91 3.77
N GLU A 316 0.25 -21.17 3.39
CA GLU A 316 -0.71 -22.01 4.12
C GLU A 316 -0.26 -22.26 5.58
N LYS A 317 1.04 -22.41 5.82
CA LYS A 317 1.58 -22.49 7.18
C LYS A 317 1.43 -21.16 7.94
N PHE A 318 1.69 -20.03 7.28
CA PHE A 318 1.46 -18.69 7.82
C PHE A 318 0.02 -18.50 8.28
N LYS A 319 -0.97 -18.84 7.43
CA LYS A 319 -2.39 -18.78 7.79
C LYS A 319 -2.74 -19.66 8.99
N LYS A 320 -2.18 -20.88 9.08
CA LYS A 320 -2.40 -21.78 10.24
C LYS A 320 -1.83 -21.22 11.53
N VAL A 321 -0.61 -20.68 11.49
CA VAL A 321 0.03 -20.04 12.65
C VAL A 321 -0.80 -18.83 13.09
N LEU A 322 -1.15 -17.95 12.15
CA LEU A 322 -2.00 -16.79 12.41
C LEU A 322 -3.31 -17.21 13.09
N ASN A 323 -4.07 -18.13 12.47
CA ASN A 323 -5.37 -18.56 12.98
C ASN A 323 -5.29 -19.19 14.37
N SER A 324 -4.17 -19.87 14.68
CA SER A 324 -3.96 -20.46 16.00
C SER A 324 -3.70 -19.41 17.09
N LEU A 325 -3.21 -18.22 16.71
CA LEU A 325 -2.85 -17.15 17.63
C LEU A 325 -3.92 -16.06 17.75
N ILE A 326 -4.88 -15.99 16.82
CA ILE A 326 -5.99 -15.02 16.89
C ILE A 326 -6.69 -15.01 18.26
N PRO A 327 -7.07 -16.15 18.87
CA PRO A 327 -7.70 -16.13 20.19
C PRO A 327 -6.81 -15.49 21.26
N LEU A 328 -5.51 -15.76 21.22
CA LEU A 328 -4.53 -15.26 22.19
C LEU A 328 -4.24 -13.77 22.02
N PHE A 329 -4.35 -13.23 20.81
CA PHE A 329 -4.23 -11.78 20.59
C PHE A 329 -5.40 -11.01 21.20
N ASN A 330 -6.57 -11.63 21.31
CA ASN A 330 -7.78 -11.00 21.85
C ASN A 330 -7.91 -11.11 23.38
N GLU A 331 -7.01 -11.84 24.04
CA GLU A 331 -6.95 -11.95 25.51
C GLU A 331 -6.13 -10.82 26.17
N ASN A 332 -5.36 -10.06 25.38
CA ASN A 332 -4.53 -8.94 25.83
C ASN A 332 -5.22 -7.59 25.60
#